data_AF-A0A839HPV6-F1
#
_entry.id   AF-A0A839HPV6-F1
#
_cell.length_a   1.000
_cell.length_b   1.000
_cell.length_c   1.000
_cell.angle_alpha   90.00
_cell.angle_beta   90.00
_cell.angle_gamma   90.00
#
_symmetry.space_group_name_H-M   'P 1'
#
loop_
_entity.id
_entity.type
_entity.pdbx_description
1 polymer ?
#
loop_
_entity_poly.entity_id
_entity_poly.type
_entity_poly.pdbx_seq_one_letter_code
_entity_poly.pdbx_strand_id
1 'polypeptide(L)'
;MNLDAYKDKIDSETLQALSADLAKHTDALEARALKAEDKARKAAQESIDGRKGKDALLAKALEKLGIDSPDELDNLPDAKGQAEAIKQYEIKLKRAERERDEAKQSATEVTGRYQAEKRERAIADQLARHPFADPDVARAVISQSLKQDGDELFFISADGLQVPLADGVAGLVKAKPVLLKPADNGGSGSGFKGAQGGKPGGNKTMSAQDFAALSPKDRAKAVGDGFAIADTA
;
A
#
# COMPACT_ATOMS: atom_id res chain seq x y z
N MET A 1 -2.05 -91.83 37.82
CA MET A 1 -1.81 -92.85 38.87
C MET A 1 -2.35 -94.17 38.35
N ASN A 2 -1.62 -95.29 38.46
CA ASN A 2 -2.12 -96.58 38.00
C ASN A 2 -2.88 -97.29 39.14
N LEU A 3 -4.20 -97.31 39.07
CA LEU A 3 -5.05 -97.95 40.07
C LEU A 3 -5.09 -99.48 39.95
N ASP A 4 -4.60 -100.04 38.83
CA ASP A 4 -4.59 -101.49 38.61
C ASP A 4 -3.72 -102.23 39.63
N ALA A 5 -2.74 -101.55 40.23
CA ALA A 5 -1.88 -102.11 41.27
C ALA A 5 -2.60 -102.42 42.60
N TYR A 6 -3.87 -102.01 42.74
CA TYR A 6 -4.66 -102.15 43.97
C TYR A 6 -5.84 -103.14 43.85
N LYS A 7 -5.99 -103.80 42.70
CA LYS A 7 -7.11 -104.72 42.38
C LYS A 7 -7.32 -105.86 43.38
N ASP A 8 -6.25 -106.32 44.02
CA ASP A 8 -6.31 -107.42 45.00
C ASP A 8 -6.41 -106.92 46.47
N LYS A 9 -6.37 -105.60 46.70
CA LYS A 9 -6.30 -104.98 48.04
C LYS A 9 -7.56 -104.23 48.45
N ILE A 10 -8.41 -103.89 47.50
CA ILE A 10 -9.68 -103.19 47.68
C ILE A 10 -10.71 -103.80 46.73
N ASP A 11 -11.97 -103.78 47.15
CA ASP A 11 -13.04 -104.40 46.37
C ASP A 11 -13.27 -103.67 45.03
N SER A 12 -13.81 -104.40 44.06
CA SER A 12 -14.00 -103.91 42.69
C SER A 12 -14.93 -102.70 42.59
N GLU A 13 -15.89 -102.55 43.51
CA GLU A 13 -16.86 -101.45 43.49
C GLU A 13 -16.18 -100.15 43.93
N THR A 14 -15.43 -100.20 45.02
CA THR A 14 -14.60 -99.09 45.51
C THR A 14 -13.54 -98.66 44.48
N LEU A 15 -12.93 -99.63 43.79
CA LEU A 15 -11.92 -99.35 42.75
C LEU A 15 -12.53 -98.66 41.51
N GLN A 16 -13.73 -99.07 41.10
CA GLN A 16 -14.47 -98.41 40.02
C GLN A 16 -14.90 -96.99 40.40
N ALA A 17 -15.36 -96.79 41.64
CA ALA A 17 -15.72 -95.46 42.15
C ALA A 17 -14.50 -94.52 42.18
N LEU A 18 -13.35 -94.98 42.68
CA LEU A 18 -12.10 -94.22 42.68
C LEU A 18 -11.62 -93.87 41.28
N SER A 19 -11.72 -94.82 40.32
CA SER A 19 -11.36 -94.56 38.93
C SER A 19 -12.27 -93.52 38.27
N ALA A 20 -13.58 -93.59 38.55
CA ALA A 20 -14.55 -92.62 38.04
C ALA A 20 -14.32 -91.22 38.62
N ASP A 21 -13.99 -91.11 39.90
CA ASP A 21 -13.69 -89.82 40.54
C ASP A 21 -12.34 -89.26 40.06
N LEU A 22 -11.32 -90.10 39.85
CA LEU A 22 -10.05 -89.68 39.24
C LEU A 22 -10.26 -89.14 37.82
N ALA A 23 -11.11 -89.78 37.01
CA ALA A 23 -11.46 -89.29 35.68
C ALA A 23 -12.15 -87.91 35.76
N LYS A 24 -13.19 -87.77 36.60
CA LYS A 24 -13.88 -86.47 36.81
C LYS A 24 -12.93 -85.37 37.27
N HIS A 25 -12.01 -85.66 38.19
CA HIS A 25 -11.04 -84.69 38.68
C HIS A 25 -10.02 -84.30 37.60
N THR A 26 -9.60 -85.25 36.77
CA THR A 26 -8.68 -85.00 35.66
C THR A 26 -9.35 -84.11 34.60
N ASP A 27 -10.57 -84.44 34.19
CA ASP A 27 -11.36 -83.65 33.24
C ASP A 27 -11.60 -82.22 33.75
N ALA A 28 -11.90 -82.06 35.05
CA ALA A 28 -12.09 -80.76 35.67
C ALA A 28 -10.80 -79.92 35.71
N LEU A 29 -9.64 -80.55 35.93
CA LEU A 29 -8.34 -79.89 35.91
C LEU A 29 -7.95 -79.46 34.49
N GLU A 30 -8.14 -80.33 33.50
CA GLU A 30 -7.88 -80.01 32.09
C GLU A 30 -8.77 -78.85 31.61
N ALA A 31 -10.07 -78.89 31.93
CA ALA A 31 -10.99 -77.81 31.61
C ALA A 31 -10.60 -76.47 32.27
N ARG A 32 -10.06 -76.51 33.50
CA ARG A 32 -9.57 -75.31 34.19
C ARG A 32 -8.27 -74.78 33.58
N ALA A 33 -7.36 -75.68 33.20
CA ALA A 33 -6.11 -75.32 32.52
C ALA A 33 -6.38 -74.65 31.17
N LEU A 34 -7.25 -75.24 30.34
CA LEU A 34 -7.65 -74.66 29.05
C LEU A 34 -8.28 -73.27 29.22
N LYS A 35 -9.21 -73.10 30.17
CA LYS A 35 -9.82 -71.80 30.46
C LYS A 35 -8.81 -70.74 30.93
N ALA A 36 -7.82 -71.14 31.72
CA ALA A 36 -6.77 -70.24 32.18
C ALA A 36 -5.85 -69.82 31.02
N GLU A 37 -5.49 -70.76 30.16
CA GLU A 37 -4.67 -70.50 28.98
C GLU A 37 -5.38 -69.59 27.97
N ASP A 38 -6.67 -69.85 27.70
CA ASP A 38 -7.49 -68.98 26.83
C ASP A 38 -7.62 -67.56 27.37
N LYS A 39 -7.79 -67.42 28.70
CA LYS A 39 -7.83 -66.10 29.34
C LYS A 39 -6.49 -65.37 29.22
N ALA A 40 -5.38 -66.08 29.40
CA ALA A 40 -4.04 -65.52 29.24
C ALA A 40 -3.77 -65.08 27.80
N ARG A 41 -4.16 -65.91 26.81
CA ARG A 41 -4.05 -65.57 25.38
C ARG A 41 -4.89 -64.35 25.01
N LYS A 42 -6.13 -64.26 25.48
CA LYS A 42 -6.99 -63.09 25.25
C LYS A 42 -6.40 -61.81 25.84
N ALA A 43 -5.94 -61.85 27.09
CA ALA A 43 -5.31 -60.70 27.72
C ALA A 43 -4.03 -60.26 27.00
N ALA A 44 -3.22 -61.21 26.53
CA ALA A 44 -2.03 -60.91 25.73
C ALA A 44 -2.41 -60.26 24.38
N GLN A 45 -3.43 -60.78 23.71
CA GLN A 45 -3.93 -60.25 22.45
C GLN A 45 -4.48 -58.82 22.60
N GLU A 46 -5.30 -58.57 23.61
CA GLU A 46 -5.82 -57.22 23.93
C GLU A 46 -4.68 -56.22 24.24
N SER A 47 -3.63 -56.67 24.92
CA SER A 47 -2.44 -55.84 25.19
C SER A 47 -1.67 -55.48 23.91
N ILE A 48 -1.53 -56.44 22.98
CA ILE A 48 -0.86 -56.22 21.70
C ILE A 48 -1.68 -55.28 20.81
N ASP A 49 -2.99 -55.53 20.71
CA ASP A 49 -3.88 -54.71 19.89
C ASP A 49 -4.02 -53.30 20.46
N GLY A 50 -4.04 -53.16 21.80
CA GLY A 50 -3.99 -51.87 22.47
C GLY A 50 -2.69 -51.09 22.19
N ARG A 51 -1.54 -51.77 22.11
CA ARG A 51 -0.27 -51.14 21.73
C ARG A 51 -0.26 -50.71 20.27
N LYS A 52 -0.64 -51.59 19.35
CA LYS A 52 -0.78 -51.25 17.92
C LYS A 52 -1.72 -50.07 17.68
N GLY A 53 -2.84 -50.02 18.41
CA GLY A 53 -3.78 -48.90 18.33
C GLY A 53 -3.16 -47.58 18.79
N LYS A 54 -2.36 -47.59 19.86
CA LYS A 54 -1.62 -46.41 20.33
C LYS A 54 -0.55 -45.98 19.34
N ASP A 55 0.22 -46.90 18.79
CA ASP A 55 1.27 -46.60 17.80
C ASP A 55 0.65 -46.00 16.53
N ALA A 56 -0.49 -46.52 16.08
CA ALA A 56 -1.22 -45.98 14.93
C ALA A 56 -1.80 -44.58 15.19
N LEU A 57 -2.27 -44.30 16.41
CA LEU A 57 -2.71 -42.96 16.80
C LEU A 57 -1.54 -41.97 16.87
N LEU A 58 -0.41 -42.40 17.43
CA LEU A 58 0.80 -41.60 17.51
C LEU A 58 1.29 -41.25 16.09
N ALA A 59 1.40 -42.23 15.19
CA ALA A 59 1.81 -42.01 13.81
C ALA A 59 0.90 -41.00 13.08
N LYS A 60 -0.43 -41.12 13.25
CA LYS A 60 -1.39 -40.15 12.68
C LYS A 60 -1.24 -38.75 13.26
N ALA A 61 -0.91 -38.64 14.55
CA ALA A 61 -0.70 -37.35 15.20
C ALA A 61 0.59 -36.70 14.69
N LEU A 62 1.69 -37.46 14.59
CA LEU A 62 2.96 -36.99 14.04
C LEU A 62 2.79 -36.52 12.58
N GLU A 63 2.12 -37.31 11.74
CA GLU A 63 1.85 -36.96 10.35
C GLU A 63 1.02 -35.67 10.22
N LYS A 64 -0.04 -35.50 11.03
CA LYS A 64 -0.86 -34.28 10.99
C LYS A 64 -0.14 -33.04 11.51
N LEU A 65 0.80 -33.22 12.43
CA LEU A 65 1.63 -32.15 12.97
C LEU A 65 2.86 -31.88 12.08
N GLY A 66 3.12 -32.73 11.08
CA GLY A 66 4.26 -32.59 10.16
C GLY A 66 5.60 -32.77 10.84
N ILE A 67 5.66 -33.62 11.87
CA ILE A 67 6.86 -33.91 12.65
C ILE A 67 7.32 -35.35 12.39
N ASP A 68 8.63 -35.53 12.27
CA ASP A 68 9.24 -36.80 11.85
C ASP A 68 9.49 -37.72 13.05
N SER A 69 9.52 -37.18 14.27
CA SER A 69 9.80 -37.93 15.48
C SER A 69 9.07 -37.39 16.73
N PRO A 70 8.80 -38.23 17.74
CA PRO A 70 8.19 -37.79 18.99
C PRO A 70 9.00 -36.73 19.76
N ASP A 71 10.32 -36.72 19.61
CA ASP A 71 11.21 -35.77 20.29
C ASP A 71 11.03 -34.33 19.75
N GLU A 72 10.44 -34.18 18.56
CA GLU A 72 10.09 -32.87 18.00
C GLU A 72 8.83 -32.26 18.64
N LEU A 73 8.00 -33.05 19.33
CA LEU A 73 6.84 -32.51 20.06
C LEU A 73 7.25 -31.52 21.15
N ASP A 74 8.36 -31.76 21.83
CA ASP A 74 8.86 -30.89 22.91
C ASP A 74 9.40 -29.56 22.35
N ASN A 75 9.71 -29.51 21.05
CA ASN A 75 10.20 -28.33 20.36
C ASN A 75 9.09 -27.56 19.62
N LEU A 76 7.85 -28.10 19.56
CA LEU A 76 6.73 -27.42 18.92
C LEU A 76 6.29 -26.20 19.77
N PRO A 77 6.07 -25.03 19.14
CA PRO A 77 5.60 -23.86 19.86
C PRO A 77 4.18 -24.10 20.38
N ASP A 78 3.92 -23.69 21.61
CA ASP A 78 2.66 -23.95 22.29
C ASP A 78 1.47 -23.33 21.52
N ALA A 79 0.49 -24.16 21.12
CA ALA A 79 -0.56 -23.77 20.17
C ALA A 79 -1.41 -22.58 20.65
N LYS A 80 -1.52 -22.39 21.97
CA LYS A 80 -2.23 -21.24 22.56
C LYS A 80 -1.50 -19.91 22.33
N GLY A 81 -0.17 -19.89 22.40
CA GLY A 81 0.62 -18.69 22.13
C GLY A 81 0.62 -18.32 20.64
N GLN A 82 0.53 -19.31 19.76
CA GLN A 82 0.48 -19.09 18.31
C GLN A 82 -0.81 -18.35 17.88
N ALA A 83 -1.96 -18.70 18.45
CA ALA A 83 -3.23 -18.04 18.09
C ALA A 83 -3.24 -16.55 18.45
N GLU A 84 -2.66 -16.18 19.60
CA GLU A 84 -2.51 -14.77 19.98
C GLU A 84 -1.46 -14.06 19.11
N ALA A 85 -0.34 -14.71 18.81
CA ALA A 85 0.66 -14.18 17.90
C ALA A 85 0.09 -13.91 16.50
N ILE A 86 -0.67 -14.85 15.93
CA ILE A 86 -1.34 -14.71 14.63
C ILE A 86 -2.28 -13.50 14.65
N LYS A 87 -3.13 -13.35 15.67
CA LYS A 87 -4.01 -12.17 15.80
C LYS A 87 -3.23 -10.86 15.82
N GLN A 88 -2.12 -10.82 16.56
CA GLN A 88 -1.25 -9.64 16.60
C GLN A 88 -0.60 -9.36 15.24
N TYR A 89 -0.16 -10.40 14.52
CA TYR A 89 0.37 -10.27 13.16
C TYR A 89 -0.70 -9.78 12.18
N GLU A 90 -1.92 -10.30 12.22
CA GLU A 90 -3.04 -9.84 11.39
C GLU A 90 -3.36 -8.36 11.63
N ILE A 91 -3.36 -7.92 12.89
CA ILE A 91 -3.57 -6.51 13.24
C ILE A 91 -2.44 -5.63 12.68
N LYS A 92 -1.18 -6.06 12.86
CA LYS A 92 -0.01 -5.34 12.32
C LYS A 92 -0.05 -5.30 10.80
N LEU A 93 -0.42 -6.39 10.14
CA LEU A 93 -0.53 -6.48 8.69
C LEU A 93 -1.60 -5.50 8.18
N LYS A 94 -2.80 -5.52 8.76
CA LYS A 94 -3.88 -4.59 8.39
C LYS A 94 -3.49 -3.13 8.60
N ARG A 95 -2.73 -2.83 9.67
CA ARG A 95 -2.20 -1.48 9.89
C ARG A 95 -1.19 -1.10 8.81
N ALA A 96 -0.22 -1.97 8.52
CA ALA A 96 0.79 -1.74 7.50
C ALA A 96 0.17 -1.58 6.10
N GLU A 97 -0.87 -2.34 5.77
CA GLU A 97 -1.61 -2.20 4.52
C GLU A 97 -2.29 -0.83 4.40
N ARG A 98 -2.93 -0.35 5.47
CA ARG A 98 -3.53 0.99 5.50
C ARG A 98 -2.49 2.08 5.35
N GLU A 99 -1.41 2.02 6.13
CA GLU A 99 -0.31 3.00 6.05
C GLU A 99 0.33 3.03 4.64
N ARG A 100 0.51 1.86 4.02
CA ARG A 100 0.99 1.76 2.63
C ARG A 100 0.03 2.44 1.65
N ASP A 101 -1.28 2.21 1.80
CA ASP A 101 -2.27 2.76 0.87
C ASP A 101 -2.42 4.27 1.04
N GLU A 102 -2.38 4.79 2.26
CA GLU A 102 -2.32 6.22 2.57
C GLU A 102 -1.03 6.86 2.02
N ALA A 103 0.12 6.20 2.17
CA ALA A 103 1.38 6.65 1.60
C ALA A 103 1.35 6.69 0.06
N LYS A 104 0.72 5.72 -0.59
CA LYS A 104 0.54 5.72 -2.06
C LYS A 104 -0.36 6.85 -2.53
N GLN A 105 -1.46 7.11 -1.81
CA GLN A 105 -2.37 8.21 -2.12
C GLN A 105 -1.66 9.55 -1.99
N SER A 106 -0.96 9.78 -0.87
CA SER A 106 -0.20 11.01 -0.67
C SER A 106 0.94 11.19 -1.69
N ALA A 107 1.66 10.11 -2.05
CA ALA A 107 2.67 10.17 -3.09
C ALA A 107 2.07 10.54 -4.46
N THR A 108 0.91 9.99 -4.80
CA THR A 108 0.19 10.32 -6.05
C THR A 108 -0.25 11.78 -6.06
N GLU A 109 -0.79 12.27 -4.95
CA GLU A 109 -1.22 13.67 -4.79
C GLU A 109 -0.04 14.64 -4.91
N VAL A 110 1.06 14.39 -4.18
CA VAL A 110 2.27 15.22 -4.22
C VAL A 110 2.89 15.20 -5.60
N THR A 111 2.98 14.04 -6.25
CA THR A 111 3.49 13.92 -7.62
C THR A 111 2.62 14.70 -8.59
N GLY A 112 1.28 14.59 -8.47
CA GLY A 112 0.35 15.35 -9.30
C GLY A 112 0.51 16.86 -9.14
N ARG A 113 0.64 17.35 -7.90
CA ARG A 113 0.89 18.77 -7.60
C ARG A 113 2.23 19.23 -8.15
N TYR A 114 3.30 18.47 -7.91
CA TYR A 114 4.63 18.80 -8.40
C TYR A 114 4.67 18.92 -9.92
N GLN A 115 4.06 17.97 -10.64
CA GLN A 115 4.00 18.02 -12.10
C GLN A 115 3.15 19.19 -12.61
N ALA A 116 2.04 19.51 -11.93
CA ALA A 116 1.23 20.68 -12.25
C ALA A 116 1.99 22.00 -12.05
N GLU A 117 2.71 22.14 -10.93
CA GLU A 117 3.54 23.32 -10.64
C GLU A 117 4.71 23.46 -11.62
N LYS A 118 5.38 22.34 -11.95
CA LYS A 118 6.46 22.30 -12.94
C LYS A 118 5.97 22.74 -14.31
N ARG A 119 4.78 22.27 -14.73
CA ARG A 119 4.13 22.69 -15.97
C ARG A 119 3.81 24.18 -15.94
N GLU A 120 3.21 24.66 -14.86
CA GLU A 120 2.83 26.07 -14.72
C GLU A 120 4.06 26.99 -14.77
N ARG A 121 5.12 26.63 -14.06
CA ARG A 121 6.39 27.37 -14.08
C ARG A 121 7.00 27.40 -15.48
N ALA A 122 7.01 26.27 -16.18
CA ALA A 122 7.53 26.20 -17.54
C ALA A 122 6.74 27.09 -18.51
N ILE A 123 5.42 27.18 -18.35
CA ILE A 123 4.56 28.09 -19.13
C ILE A 123 4.87 29.54 -18.77
N ALA A 124 4.92 29.88 -17.47
CA ALA A 124 5.22 31.23 -17.00
C ALA A 124 6.58 31.72 -17.51
N ASP A 125 7.60 30.86 -17.53
CA ASP A 125 8.92 31.16 -18.08
C ASP A 125 8.85 31.52 -19.58
N GLN A 126 7.99 30.86 -20.36
CA GLN A 126 7.79 31.21 -21.78
C GLN A 126 6.96 32.50 -21.96
N LEU A 127 5.95 32.72 -21.12
CA LEU A 127 5.16 33.95 -21.13
C LEU A 127 6.03 35.18 -20.83
N ALA A 128 7.02 35.05 -19.95
CA ALA A 128 7.96 36.13 -19.64
C ALA A 128 8.95 36.43 -20.78
N ARG A 129 9.24 35.45 -21.66
CA ARG A 129 10.23 35.58 -22.74
C ARG A 129 9.72 36.26 -24.00
N HIS A 130 8.40 36.36 -24.17
CA HIS A 130 7.79 36.95 -25.35
C HIS A 130 6.78 38.04 -24.95
N PRO A 131 6.70 39.15 -25.70
CA PRO A 131 5.80 40.25 -25.37
C PRO A 131 4.37 39.93 -25.84
N PHE A 132 3.73 38.93 -25.22
CA PHE A 132 2.34 38.58 -25.54
C PHE A 132 1.39 39.76 -25.26
N ALA A 133 0.44 39.98 -26.17
CA ALA A 133 -0.60 41.02 -26.02
C ALA A 133 -1.53 40.70 -24.85
N ASP A 134 -1.92 39.44 -24.75
CA ASP A 134 -2.76 38.89 -23.69
C ASP A 134 -2.08 37.64 -23.10
N PRO A 135 -1.52 37.72 -21.89
CA PRO A 135 -0.87 36.60 -21.22
C PRO A 135 -1.80 35.41 -20.95
N ASP A 136 -3.08 35.64 -20.69
CA ASP A 136 -4.04 34.58 -20.37
C ASP A 136 -4.42 33.78 -21.63
N VAL A 137 -4.61 34.47 -22.76
CA VAL A 137 -4.80 33.83 -24.07
C VAL A 137 -3.55 33.05 -24.49
N ALA A 138 -2.36 33.64 -24.33
CA ALA A 138 -1.11 32.95 -24.63
C ALA A 138 -0.93 31.70 -23.73
N ARG A 139 -1.23 31.82 -22.43
CA ARG A 139 -1.21 30.69 -21.48
C ARG A 139 -2.14 29.56 -21.92
N ALA A 140 -3.36 29.88 -22.33
CA ALA A 140 -4.34 28.90 -22.78
C ALA A 140 -3.85 28.15 -24.04
N VAL A 141 -3.34 28.89 -25.04
CA VAL A 141 -2.83 28.30 -26.28
C VAL A 141 -1.60 27.43 -26.03
N ILE A 142 -0.63 27.92 -25.24
CA ILE A 142 0.57 27.14 -24.89
C ILE A 142 0.15 25.88 -24.13
N SER A 143 -0.74 26.01 -23.16
CA SER A 143 -1.21 24.88 -22.34
C SER A 143 -1.86 23.79 -23.18
N GLN A 144 -2.67 24.14 -24.19
CA GLN A 144 -3.35 23.18 -25.06
C GLN A 144 -2.38 22.41 -25.97
N SER A 145 -1.24 23.02 -26.30
CA SER A 145 -0.21 22.42 -27.15
C SER A 145 0.88 21.67 -26.35
N LEU A 146 0.76 21.55 -25.03
CA LEU A 146 1.74 20.82 -24.22
C LEU A 146 1.48 19.32 -24.21
N LYS A 147 2.55 18.54 -24.38
CA LYS A 147 2.59 17.11 -24.13
C LYS A 147 3.69 16.81 -23.12
N GLN A 148 3.31 16.09 -22.07
CA GLN A 148 4.27 15.59 -21.08
C GLN A 148 4.70 14.18 -21.47
N ASP A 149 6.01 13.93 -21.46
CA ASP A 149 6.59 12.61 -21.67
C ASP A 149 7.61 12.35 -20.56
N GLY A 150 7.26 11.47 -19.62
CA GLY A 150 7.98 11.31 -18.36
C GLY A 150 8.12 12.64 -17.60
N ASP A 151 9.37 13.06 -17.39
CA ASP A 151 9.73 14.29 -16.68
C ASP A 151 9.92 15.51 -17.60
N GLU A 152 9.81 15.36 -18.92
CA GLU A 152 10.01 16.44 -19.87
C GLU A 152 8.70 16.98 -20.43
N LEU A 153 8.68 18.30 -20.68
CA LEU A 153 7.55 19.02 -21.26
C LEU A 153 7.89 19.42 -22.68
N PHE A 154 7.10 18.92 -23.62
CA PHE A 154 7.23 19.21 -25.03
C PHE A 154 6.05 20.03 -25.53
N PHE A 155 6.29 20.75 -26.62
CA PHE A 155 5.26 21.47 -27.36
C PHE A 155 4.94 20.70 -28.63
N ILE A 156 3.65 20.59 -28.94
CA ILE A 156 3.14 20.04 -30.20
C ILE A 156 2.98 21.18 -31.18
N SER A 157 3.82 21.20 -32.21
CA SER A 157 3.78 22.21 -33.27
C SER A 157 2.48 22.12 -34.09
N ALA A 158 2.21 23.13 -34.90
CA ALA A 158 1.06 23.12 -35.81
C ALA A 158 1.07 21.94 -36.80
N ASP A 159 2.25 21.39 -37.09
CA ASP A 159 2.46 20.24 -37.97
C ASP A 159 2.35 18.89 -37.22
N GLY A 160 2.03 18.93 -35.92
CA GLY A 160 1.90 17.73 -35.07
C GLY A 160 3.22 17.17 -34.56
N LEU A 161 4.35 17.86 -34.77
CA LEU A 161 5.66 17.42 -34.31
C LEU A 161 5.91 17.79 -32.84
N GLN A 162 6.51 16.88 -32.09
CA GLN A 162 6.95 17.11 -30.72
C GLN A 162 8.29 17.83 -30.73
N VAL A 163 8.33 19.06 -30.20
CA VAL A 163 9.52 19.92 -30.15
C VAL A 163 9.76 20.42 -28.73
N PRO A 164 11.00 20.86 -28.39
CA PRO A 164 11.26 21.49 -27.10
C PRO A 164 10.31 22.68 -26.86
N LEU A 165 9.88 22.87 -25.61
CA LEU A 165 8.88 23.89 -25.26
C LEU A 165 9.26 25.29 -25.77
N ALA A 166 10.52 25.71 -25.57
CA ALA A 166 10.99 27.02 -26.01
C ALA A 166 10.91 27.19 -27.53
N ASP A 167 11.32 26.18 -28.30
CA ASP A 167 11.30 26.20 -29.77
C ASP A 167 9.88 26.21 -30.32
N GLY A 168 8.99 25.42 -29.69
CA GLY A 168 7.58 25.38 -30.03
C GLY A 168 6.87 26.72 -29.82
N VAL A 169 7.10 27.37 -28.68
CA VAL A 169 6.52 28.70 -28.39
C VAL A 169 7.10 29.76 -29.31
N ALA A 170 8.41 29.73 -29.60
CA ALA A 170 9.02 30.63 -30.57
C ALA A 170 8.42 30.44 -31.99
N GLY A 171 8.16 29.20 -32.40
CA GLY A 171 7.45 28.88 -33.64
C GLY A 171 6.00 29.38 -33.65
N LEU A 172 5.27 29.20 -32.54
CA LEU A 172 3.90 29.69 -32.37
C LEU A 172 3.81 31.21 -32.54
N VAL A 173 4.73 31.94 -31.88
CA VAL A 173 4.80 33.40 -31.95
C VAL A 173 5.07 33.89 -33.38
N LYS A 174 5.95 33.21 -34.12
CA LYS A 174 6.23 33.51 -35.54
C LYS A 174 5.02 33.23 -36.43
N ALA A 175 4.35 32.10 -36.21
CA ALA A 175 3.19 31.68 -37.00
C ALA A 175 1.94 32.51 -36.70
N LYS A 176 1.81 33.04 -35.48
CA LYS A 176 0.67 33.85 -35.03
C LYS A 176 1.14 35.17 -34.41
N PRO A 177 1.60 36.15 -35.23
CA PRO A 177 2.05 37.44 -34.73
C PRO A 177 0.97 38.24 -34.00
N VAL A 178 -0.31 37.96 -34.26
CA VAL A 178 -1.47 38.57 -33.58
C VAL A 178 -1.48 38.35 -32.07
N LEU A 179 -0.77 37.32 -31.58
CA LEU A 179 -0.66 37.04 -30.14
C LEU A 179 0.36 37.97 -29.44
N LEU A 180 1.20 38.67 -30.19
CA LEU A 180 2.16 39.62 -29.64
C LEU A 180 1.56 41.02 -29.52
N LYS A 181 2.08 41.80 -28.57
CA LYS A 181 1.87 43.24 -28.55
C LYS A 181 2.32 43.81 -29.91
N PRO A 182 1.53 44.71 -30.51
CA PRO A 182 1.98 45.45 -31.67
C PRO A 182 3.35 46.04 -31.36
N ALA A 183 4.33 45.82 -32.22
CA ALA A 183 5.60 46.50 -32.07
C ALA A 183 5.30 48.00 -32.10
N ASP A 184 5.67 48.73 -31.04
CA ASP A 184 5.76 50.18 -31.10
C ASP A 184 6.85 50.51 -32.11
N ASN A 185 6.49 50.51 -33.39
CA ASN A 185 7.21 51.25 -34.39
C ASN A 185 7.12 52.69 -33.92
N GLY A 186 8.18 53.19 -33.29
CA GLY A 186 8.37 54.62 -33.05
C GLY A 186 8.10 55.36 -34.36
N GLY A 187 6.91 55.98 -34.43
CA GLY A 187 6.32 56.35 -35.69
C GLY A 187 5.07 57.20 -35.47
N SER A 188 5.33 58.48 -35.20
CA SER A 188 4.43 59.62 -35.45
C SER A 188 2.97 59.49 -35.06
N GLY A 189 2.64 60.10 -33.93
CA GLY A 189 1.34 60.76 -33.83
C GLY A 189 1.16 61.74 -34.99
N SER A 190 0.09 61.57 -35.76
CA SER A 190 -0.69 62.64 -36.38
C SER A 190 -1.90 62.03 -37.06
N GLY A 191 -3.10 62.29 -36.56
CA GLY A 191 -4.30 61.81 -37.24
C GLY A 191 -5.64 62.17 -36.64
N PHE A 192 -5.70 62.60 -35.37
CA PHE A 192 -6.98 63.02 -34.79
C PHE A 192 -6.93 64.48 -34.31
N LYS A 193 -7.25 65.41 -35.23
CA LYS A 193 -7.75 66.74 -34.87
C LYS A 193 -9.24 66.61 -34.52
N GLY A 194 -9.50 66.09 -33.32
CA GLY A 194 -10.81 66.14 -32.69
C GLY A 194 -10.99 67.47 -31.98
N ALA A 195 -11.95 68.27 -32.44
CA ALA A 195 -12.27 69.58 -31.93
C ALA A 195 -12.66 69.57 -30.44
N GLN A 196 -12.10 70.53 -29.71
CA GLN A 196 -12.73 71.34 -28.66
C GLN A 196 -13.91 70.73 -27.90
N GLY A 197 -13.67 70.30 -26.66
CA GLY A 197 -14.72 70.16 -25.65
C GLY A 197 -14.39 69.23 -24.49
N GLY A 198 -14.06 69.80 -23.32
CA GLY A 198 -14.28 69.15 -22.02
C GLY A 198 -13.06 68.55 -21.32
N LYS A 199 -12.52 69.27 -20.33
CA LYS A 199 -11.83 68.68 -19.16
C LYS A 199 -12.87 67.86 -18.35
N PRO A 200 -12.45 66.75 -17.72
CA PRO A 200 -11.97 66.82 -16.34
C PRO A 200 -10.65 66.05 -16.19
N GLY A 201 -9.58 66.65 -15.67
CA GLY A 201 -9.42 66.71 -14.22
C GLY A 201 -8.63 65.51 -13.67
N GLY A 202 -7.54 65.12 -14.31
CA GLY A 202 -6.55 64.24 -13.66
C GLY A 202 -5.71 65.10 -12.72
N ASN A 203 -5.97 65.02 -11.42
CA ASN A 203 -5.12 65.65 -10.41
C ASN A 203 -3.70 65.09 -10.57
N LYS A 204 -2.76 65.95 -10.96
CA LYS A 204 -1.34 65.58 -10.98
C LYS A 204 -0.92 65.43 -9.52
N THR A 205 -0.68 64.22 -9.04
CA THR A 205 -0.20 64.00 -7.68
C THR A 205 1.32 63.83 -7.68
N MET A 206 1.98 64.31 -6.64
CA MET A 206 3.40 64.03 -6.37
C MET A 206 3.58 63.65 -4.91
N SER A 207 4.58 62.83 -4.59
CA SER A 207 4.84 62.45 -3.20
C SER A 207 5.42 63.63 -2.40
N ALA A 208 5.24 63.61 -1.08
CA ALA A 208 5.84 64.61 -0.20
C ALA A 208 7.38 64.64 -0.29
N GLN A 209 8.01 63.48 -0.51
CA GLN A 209 9.45 63.36 -0.68
C GLN A 209 9.92 64.01 -1.99
N ASP A 210 9.20 63.79 -3.09
CA ASP A 210 9.52 64.39 -4.38
C ASP A 210 9.34 65.91 -4.35
N PHE A 211 8.30 66.42 -3.68
CA PHE A 211 8.13 67.86 -3.50
C PHE A 211 9.26 68.50 -2.66
N ALA A 212 9.72 67.80 -1.62
CA ALA A 212 10.83 68.26 -0.80
C ALA A 212 12.19 68.21 -1.53
N ALA A 213 12.35 67.35 -2.54
CA ALA A 213 13.55 67.30 -3.36
C ALA A 213 13.63 68.45 -4.39
N LEU A 214 12.53 69.14 -4.69
CA LEU A 214 12.50 70.24 -5.66
C LEU A 214 13.15 71.53 -5.12
N SER A 215 13.74 72.30 -6.04
CA SER A 215 14.24 73.65 -5.75
C SER A 215 13.08 74.59 -5.36
N PRO A 216 13.32 75.68 -4.60
CA PRO A 216 12.26 76.63 -4.22
C PRO A 216 11.46 77.19 -5.41
N LYS A 217 12.12 77.40 -6.55
CA LYS A 217 11.50 77.88 -7.79
C LYS A 217 10.56 76.83 -8.40
N ASP A 218 10.97 75.57 -8.37
CA ASP A 218 10.20 74.46 -8.95
C ASP A 218 9.05 74.04 -8.04
N ARG A 219 9.17 74.21 -6.72
CA ARG A 219 8.05 74.07 -5.78
C ARG A 219 6.95 75.09 -6.04
N ALA A 220 7.32 76.36 -6.24
CA ALA A 220 6.35 77.40 -6.57
C ALA A 220 5.63 77.11 -7.89
N LYS A 221 6.35 76.57 -8.88
CA LYS A 221 5.78 76.11 -10.14
C LYS A 221 4.85 74.91 -9.96
N ALA A 222 5.25 73.91 -9.17
CA ALA A 222 4.42 72.73 -8.90
C ALA A 222 3.09 73.10 -8.20
N VAL A 223 3.12 74.04 -7.26
CA VAL A 223 1.90 74.58 -6.63
C VAL A 223 1.06 75.36 -7.65
N GLY A 224 1.68 76.20 -8.48
CA GLY A 224 1.00 76.93 -9.55
C GLY A 224 0.37 76.03 -10.63
N ASP A 225 1.00 74.88 -10.90
CA ASP A 225 0.53 73.87 -11.86
C ASP A 225 -0.55 72.93 -11.27
N GLY A 226 -0.92 73.12 -10.00
CA GLY A 226 -2.03 72.44 -9.34
C GLY A 226 -1.73 71.00 -8.91
N PHE A 227 -0.48 70.70 -8.54
CA PHE A 227 -0.14 69.36 -8.04
C PHE A 227 -0.69 69.12 -6.63
N ALA A 228 -1.33 67.97 -6.42
CA ALA A 228 -1.75 67.51 -5.09
C ALA A 228 -0.65 66.67 -4.45
N ILE A 229 -0.18 67.05 -3.27
CA ILE A 229 0.85 66.29 -2.56
C ILE A 229 0.17 65.11 -1.86
N ALA A 230 0.47 63.88 -2.29
CA ALA A 230 -0.03 62.67 -1.67
C ALA A 230 0.99 62.14 -0.67
N ASP A 231 0.57 61.96 0.58
CA ASP A 231 1.39 61.34 1.63
C ASP A 231 1.14 59.83 1.59
N THR A 232 2.07 59.06 1.06
CA THR A 232 2.03 57.60 1.16
C THR A 232 2.71 57.19 2.46
N ALA A 233 1.90 57.04 3.51
CA ALA A 233 2.24 56.26 4.69
C ALA A 233 1.85 54.79 4.47
#